data_AF-A0A7V9KQ12-F1
#
_entry.id   AF-A0A7V9KQ12-F1
#
_cell.length_a   1.000
_cell.length_b   1.000
_cell.length_c   1.000
_cell.angle_alpha   90.00
_cell.angle_beta   90.00
_cell.angle_gamma   90.00
#
_symmetry.space_group_name_H-M   'P 1'
#
loop_
_entity.id
_entity.type
_entity.pdbx_description
1 polymer ?
#
loop_
_entity_poly.entity_id
_entity_poly.type
_entity_poly.pdbx_seq_one_letter_code
_entity_poly.pdbx_strand_id
1 'polypeptide(L)'
;RASSEDFSDFCQMGSFERMQISRDLYNLARREMNDLAKASGGKNFVAASLQDARSAFAQVANEIGTQYSLGYYPTNKARDGKFRAIRIEVRGVPEKPQVRAREGYFAPKG
;
A
#
# COMPACT_ATOMS: atom_id res chain seq x y z
N ARG A 1 -20.55 4.07 9.06
CA ARG A 1 -21.07 2.69 8.94
C ARG A 1 -22.17 2.76 7.90
N ALA A 2 -22.04 2.07 6.77
CA ALA A 2 -23.07 2.06 5.73
C ALA A 2 -24.33 1.37 6.28
N SER A 3 -25.52 1.94 6.05
CA SER A 3 -26.80 1.39 6.50
C SER A 3 -27.42 0.53 5.39
N SER A 4 -28.42 -0.30 5.73
CA SER A 4 -29.13 -1.13 4.75
C SER A 4 -29.88 -0.32 3.69
N GLU A 5 -30.21 0.94 3.97
CA GLU A 5 -30.93 1.83 3.06
C GLU A 5 -30.06 2.26 1.87
N ASP A 6 -28.73 2.34 2.05
CA ASP A 6 -27.75 2.64 1.00
C ASP A 6 -27.72 1.56 -0.12
N PHE A 7 -28.16 0.33 0.18
CA PHE A 7 -28.18 -0.78 -0.77
C PHE A 7 -29.44 -0.82 -1.65
N SER A 8 -30.56 -0.28 -1.16
CA SER A 8 -31.85 -0.26 -1.86
C SER A 8 -31.83 0.58 -3.14
N ASP A 9 -30.96 1.60 -3.17
CA ASP A 9 -30.87 2.58 -4.25
C ASP A 9 -30.21 1.97 -5.51
N PHE A 10 -29.21 1.11 -5.32
CA PHE A 10 -28.38 0.57 -6.41
C PHE A 10 -29.17 -0.24 -7.46
N CYS A 11 -30.29 -0.86 -7.07
CA CYS A 11 -31.14 -1.62 -8.00
C CYS A 11 -32.11 -0.75 -8.82
N GLN A 12 -32.36 0.51 -8.42
CA GLN A 12 -33.23 1.45 -9.13
C GLN A 12 -32.45 2.43 -10.03
N MET A 13 -31.14 2.58 -9.79
CA MET A 13 -30.25 3.45 -10.57
C MET A 13 -30.13 3.05 -12.05
N GLY A 14 -29.84 4.03 -12.92
CA GLY A 14 -29.51 3.77 -14.32
C GLY A 14 -28.23 2.95 -14.50
N SER A 15 -28.10 2.20 -15.60
CA SER A 15 -26.91 1.37 -15.87
C SER A 15 -25.60 2.17 -15.90
N PHE A 16 -25.66 3.43 -16.35
CA PHE A 16 -24.52 4.34 -16.38
C PHE A 16 -24.11 4.78 -14.96
N GLU A 17 -25.07 5.15 -14.11
CA GLU A 17 -24.78 5.61 -12.74
C GLU A 17 -24.17 4.48 -11.91
N ARG A 18 -24.68 3.25 -12.05
CA ARG A 18 -24.10 2.06 -11.40
C ARG A 18 -22.65 1.82 -11.84
N MET A 19 -22.37 1.99 -13.13
CA MET A 19 -21.00 1.84 -13.66
C MET A 19 -20.06 2.91 -13.06
N GLN A 20 -20.53 4.14 -12.94
CA GLN A 20 -19.74 5.24 -12.38
C GLN A 20 -19.46 5.03 -10.89
N ILE A 21 -20.47 4.67 -10.09
CA ILE A 21 -20.29 4.35 -8.66
C ILE A 21 -19.30 3.20 -8.48
N SER A 22 -19.47 2.11 -9.25
CA SER A 22 -18.56 0.97 -9.19
C SER A 22 -17.11 1.39 -9.46
N ARG A 23 -16.89 2.19 -10.51
CA ARG A 23 -15.57 2.72 -10.86
C ARG A 23 -14.97 3.57 -9.73
N ASP A 24 -15.77 4.43 -9.12
CA ASP A 24 -15.33 5.30 -8.02
C ASP A 24 -14.97 4.50 -6.77
N LEU A 25 -15.75 3.46 -6.45
CA LEU A 25 -15.46 2.53 -5.36
C LEU A 25 -14.15 1.78 -5.59
N TYR A 26 -13.91 1.26 -6.79
CA TYR A 26 -12.64 0.59 -7.13
C TYR A 26 -11.44 1.55 -7.06
N ASN A 27 -11.62 2.80 -7.50
CA ASN A 27 -10.56 3.81 -7.41
C ASN A 27 -10.25 4.18 -5.95
N LEU A 28 -11.27 4.29 -5.11
CA LEU A 28 -11.09 4.51 -3.67
C LEU A 28 -10.34 3.33 -3.05
N ALA A 29 -10.82 2.10 -3.25
CA ALA A 29 -10.18 0.90 -2.72
C ALA A 29 -8.71 0.79 -3.15
N ARG A 30 -8.40 1.15 -4.40
CA ARG A 30 -7.02 1.16 -4.91
C ARG A 30 -6.13 2.18 -4.21
N ARG A 31 -6.66 3.37 -3.89
CA ARG A 31 -5.93 4.40 -3.13
C ARG A 31 -5.62 3.92 -1.71
N GLU A 32 -6.63 3.43 -1.00
CA GLU A 32 -6.47 2.91 0.36
C GLU A 32 -5.46 1.74 0.42
N MET A 33 -5.55 0.79 -0.51
CA MET A 33 -4.58 -0.31 -0.60
C MET A 33 -3.15 0.18 -0.89
N ASN A 34 -3.00 1.22 -1.73
CA ASN A 34 -1.68 1.79 -1.98
C ASN A 34 -1.09 2.43 -0.72
N ASP A 35 -1.90 3.14 0.05
CA ASP A 35 -1.42 3.82 1.26
C ASP A 35 -1.07 2.82 2.37
N LEU A 36 -1.86 1.75 2.51
CA LEU A 36 -1.51 0.61 3.38
C LEU A 36 -0.22 -0.10 2.93
N ALA A 37 -0.04 -0.31 1.63
CA ALA A 37 1.18 -0.90 1.09
C ALA A 37 2.40 -0.02 1.38
N LYS A 38 2.31 1.31 1.19
CA LYS A 38 3.39 2.24 1.53
C LYS A 38 3.75 2.22 3.02
N ALA A 39 2.74 2.29 3.89
CA ALA A 39 2.97 2.28 5.34
C ALA A 39 3.64 0.99 5.83
N SER A 40 3.30 -0.15 5.21
CA SER A 40 3.90 -1.46 5.52
C SER A 40 5.25 -1.72 4.83
N GLY A 41 5.62 -0.91 3.83
CA GLY A 41 6.77 -1.12 2.95
C GLY A 41 6.52 -2.16 1.84
N GLY A 42 5.27 -2.59 1.65
CA GLY A 42 4.83 -3.52 0.62
C GLY A 42 4.54 -2.85 -0.73
N LYS A 43 3.96 -3.63 -1.65
CA LYS A 43 3.58 -3.18 -3.00
C LYS A 43 2.16 -3.63 -3.31
N ASN A 44 1.38 -2.74 -3.90
CA ASN A 44 0.06 -3.07 -4.43
C ASN A 44 0.19 -3.49 -5.90
N PHE A 45 -0.42 -4.61 -6.26
CA PHE A 45 -0.47 -5.11 -7.63
C PHE A 45 -1.90 -5.03 -8.13
N VAL A 46 -2.09 -4.34 -9.25
CA VAL A 46 -3.41 -4.25 -9.87
C VAL A 46 -3.51 -5.33 -10.93
N ALA A 47 -4.43 -6.27 -10.71
CA ALA A 47 -4.70 -7.34 -11.63
C ALA A 47 -6.18 -7.29 -12.05
N ALA A 48 -6.43 -6.90 -13.29
CA ALA A 48 -7.78 -6.91 -13.87
C ALA A 48 -8.04 -8.20 -14.66
N SER A 49 -6.98 -8.89 -15.07
CA SER A 49 -7.02 -10.16 -15.80
C SER A 49 -6.12 -11.22 -15.16
N LEU A 50 -6.32 -12.48 -15.55
CA LEU A 50 -5.44 -13.58 -15.13
C LEU A 50 -3.99 -13.39 -15.58
N GLN A 51 -3.79 -12.75 -16.74
CA GLN A 51 -2.46 -12.46 -17.27
C GLN A 51 -1.74 -11.42 -16.39
N ASP A 52 -2.46 -10.40 -15.92
CA ASP A 52 -1.91 -9.42 -14.99
C ASP A 52 -1.50 -10.07 -13.66
N ALA A 53 -2.34 -10.98 -13.15
CA ALA A 53 -2.03 -11.74 -11.94
C ALA A 53 -0.75 -12.57 -12.12
N ARG A 54 -0.61 -13.28 -13.25
CA ARG A 54 0.61 -14.04 -13.57
C ARG A 54 1.85 -13.13 -13.62
N SER A 55 1.73 -11.95 -14.23
CA SER A 55 2.82 -10.96 -14.26
C SER A 55 3.17 -10.44 -12.86
N ALA A 56 2.17 -10.17 -12.02
CA ALA A 56 2.36 -9.76 -10.63
C ALA A 56 3.11 -10.84 -9.83
N PHE A 57 2.72 -12.11 -9.96
CA PHE A 57 3.42 -13.21 -9.29
C PHE A 57 4.86 -13.37 -9.77
N ALA A 58 5.14 -13.21 -11.06
CA ALA A 58 6.51 -13.23 -11.57
C ALA A 58 7.37 -12.10 -10.98
N GLN A 59 6.81 -10.90 -10.83
CA GLN A 59 7.49 -9.78 -10.15
C GLN A 59 7.77 -10.10 -8.67
N VAL A 60 6.80 -10.65 -7.95
CA VAL A 60 6.99 -11.06 -6.55
C VAL A 60 8.10 -12.11 -6.45
N ALA A 61 8.10 -13.12 -7.32
CA ALA A 61 9.12 -14.15 -7.34
C ALA A 61 10.54 -13.57 -7.55
N ASN A 62 10.67 -12.59 -8.45
CA ASN A 62 11.92 -11.88 -8.67
C ASN A 62 12.35 -11.03 -7.45
N GLU A 63 11.39 -10.48 -6.70
CA GLU A 63 11.67 -9.64 -5.53
C GLU A 63 12.11 -10.45 -4.29
N ILE A 64 11.67 -11.72 -4.15
CA ILE A 64 11.97 -12.57 -2.97
C ILE A 64 13.49 -12.67 -2.69
N GLY A 65 14.33 -12.66 -3.73
CA GLY A 65 15.80 -12.71 -3.59
C GLY A 65 16.46 -11.39 -3.16
N THR A 66 15.70 -10.29 -3.08
CA THR A 66 16.22 -8.93 -2.88
C THR A 66 15.69 -8.25 -1.62
N GLN A 67 15.07 -9.02 -0.71
CA GLN A 67 14.55 -8.51 0.54
C GLN A 67 15.62 -8.55 1.64
N TYR A 68 15.89 -7.40 2.24
CA TYR A 68 16.83 -7.25 3.35
C TYR A 68 16.10 -6.81 4.62
N SER A 69 16.51 -7.33 5.77
CA SER A 69 16.05 -6.88 7.09
C SER A 69 17.13 -5.99 7.73
N LEU A 70 16.75 -4.78 8.15
CA LEU A 70 17.65 -3.79 8.74
C LEU A 70 17.17 -3.42 10.13
N GLY A 71 18.04 -3.58 11.13
CA GLY A 71 17.83 -3.10 12.48
C GLY A 71 18.55 -1.78 12.71
N TYR A 72 17.91 -0.84 13.38
CA TYR A 72 18.55 0.40 13.81
C TYR A 72 18.01 0.83 15.17
N TYR A 73 18.81 1.58 15.93
CA TYR A 73 18.39 2.18 17.19
C TYR A 73 18.10 3.66 16.98
N PRO A 74 16.88 4.15 17.32
CA PRO A 74 16.58 5.57 17.21
C PRO A 74 17.36 6.36 18.27
N THR A 75 17.85 7.53 17.88
CA THR A 75 18.48 8.49 18.81
C THR A 75 17.47 9.05 19.81
N ASN A 76 16.23 9.29 19.36
CA ASN A 76 15.12 9.68 20.23
C ASN A 76 14.50 8.43 20.88
N LYS A 77 14.55 8.33 22.21
CA LYS A 77 13.97 7.22 22.99
C LYS A 77 12.62 7.55 23.66
N ALA A 78 12.08 8.75 23.43
CA ALA A 78 10.80 9.16 24.01
C ALA A 78 9.65 8.25 23.57
N ARG A 79 8.68 8.03 24.44
CA ARG A 79 7.48 7.20 24.21
C ARG A 79 6.24 8.08 24.07
N ASP A 80 6.28 8.97 23.09
CA ASP A 80 5.31 10.06 22.92
C ASP A 80 4.16 9.74 21.95
N GLY A 81 4.13 8.53 21.38
CA GLY A 81 3.12 8.15 20.39
C GLY A 81 3.27 8.83 19.03
N LYS A 82 4.33 9.62 18.80
CA LYS A 82 4.50 10.37 17.56
C LYS A 82 5.05 9.49 16.43
N PHE A 83 4.71 9.87 15.20
CA PHE A 83 5.26 9.23 14.00
C PHE A 83 6.73 9.59 13.83
N ARG A 84 7.54 8.59 13.45
CA ARG A 84 8.97 8.71 13.21
C ARG A 84 9.27 8.21 11.80
N ALA A 85 9.63 9.15 10.93
CA ALA A 85 9.98 8.86 9.55
C ALA A 85 11.32 8.11 9.46
N ILE A 86 11.41 7.17 8.53
CA ILE A 86 12.61 6.41 8.18
C ILE A 86 12.87 6.61 6.70
N ARG A 87 14.11 6.95 6.35
CA ARG A 87 14.57 7.04 4.96
C ARG A 87 15.81 6.20 4.79
N ILE A 88 15.80 5.34 3.77
CA ILE A 88 16.91 4.45 3.45
C ILE A 88 17.55 4.92 2.15
N GLU A 89 18.87 5.11 2.18
CA GLU A 89 19.66 5.50 1.01
C GLU A 89 20.79 4.49 0.82
N VAL A 90 20.88 3.91 -0.37
CA VAL A 90 21.97 3.01 -0.74
C VAL A 90 23.07 3.81 -1.42
N ARG A 91 24.31 3.65 -0.95
CA ARG A 91 25.49 4.35 -1.45
C ARG A 91 26.51 3.35 -2.00
N GLY A 92 27.32 3.76 -2.98
CA GLY A 92 28.44 2.95 -3.49
C GLY A 92 28.07 1.89 -4.54
N VAL A 93 26.89 2.00 -5.16
CA VAL A 93 26.48 1.14 -6.28
C VAL A 93 26.51 1.96 -7.57
N PRO A 94 27.10 1.44 -8.68
CA PRO A 94 27.22 2.18 -9.94
C PRO A 94 25.85 2.54 -10.54
N GLU A 95 24.86 1.68 -10.37
CA GLU A 95 23.46 1.97 -10.69
C GLU A 95 22.69 2.33 -9.42
N LYS A 96 21.81 3.34 -9.48
CA LYS A 96 20.94 3.71 -8.35
C LYS A 96 19.86 2.64 -8.18
N PRO A 97 19.88 1.81 -7.12
CA PRO A 97 18.82 0.83 -6.91
C PRO A 97 17.52 1.54 -6.54
N GLN A 98 16.39 1.00 -6.99
CA GLN A 98 15.09 1.42 -6.48
C GLN A 98 14.89 0.83 -5.07
N VAL A 99 14.97 1.69 -4.06
CA VAL A 99 14.81 1.29 -2.66
C VAL A 99 13.35 1.39 -2.26
N ARG A 100 12.80 0.31 -1.70
CA ARG A 100 11.47 0.29 -1.09
C ARG A 100 11.60 -0.09 0.37
N ALA A 101 11.04 0.73 1.25
CA ALA A 101 11.10 0.54 2.69
C ALA A 101 9.85 1.12 3.34
N ARG A 102 9.62 0.75 4.61
CA ARG A 102 8.61 1.40 5.45
C ARG A 102 8.95 2.88 5.60
N GLU A 103 7.96 3.76 5.43
CA GLU A 103 8.13 5.21 5.56
C GLU A 103 8.41 5.65 7.00
N GLY A 104 8.08 4.81 7.99
CA GLY A 104 8.29 5.11 9.40
C GLY A 104 7.52 4.19 10.34
N TYR A 105 7.43 4.60 11.60
CA TYR A 105 6.70 3.89 12.65
C TYR A 105 6.18 4.88 13.70
N PHE A 106 5.18 4.46 14.47
CA PHE A 106 4.72 5.21 15.64
C PHE A 106 5.47 4.76 16.88
N ALA A 107 5.95 5.72 17.68
CA ALA A 107 6.53 5.42 18.98
C ALA A 107 5.48 4.77 19.91
N PRO A 108 5.86 3.84 20.80
CA PRO A 108 4.93 3.32 21.79
C PRO A 108 4.46 4.45 22.70
N LYS A 109 3.20 4.39 23.15
CA LYS A 109 2.68 5.26 24.22
C LYS A 109 2.97 4.59 25.55
N GLY A 110 3.72 5.25 26.42
CA GLY A 110 4.02 4.82 27.77
C GLY A 110 3.43 5.76 28.80
#